data_AF-A0A1U7HSR9-F1
#
_entry.id   AF-A0A1U7HSR9-F1
#
_cell.length_a   1.000
_cell.length_b   1.000
_cell.length_c   1.000
_cell.angle_alpha   90.00
_cell.angle_beta   90.00
_cell.angle_gamma   90.00
#
_symmetry.space_group_name_H-M   'P 1'
#
loop_
_entity.id
_entity.type
_entity.pdbx_description
1 polymer ?
#
loop_
_entity_poly.entity_id
_entity_poly.type
_entity_poly.pdbx_seq_one_letter_code
_entity_poly.pdbx_strand_id
1 'polypeptide(L)'
;MQKKPLRTRVSTEEYRLLQRLREHKPAQNPPKPPATLGDRFSDIVADTVGSWRFILIQSALLILWIILNVTAYIKHWDSYPFILLNLMLSFQAAYTAPIIMMSQNRQATIDRQDAKYDYEVNKKAELEIELLHDKMNLLREDEIVEIMRLLKAHQEQLQLIEGKLSEISAQIIDNSYHLLSI
;
A
#
# COMPACT_ATOMS: atom_id res chain seq x y z
N MET A 1 -33.21 31.24 -16.70
CA MET A 1 -33.17 29.76 -16.54
C MET A 1 -32.09 29.42 -15.52
N GLN A 2 -32.50 29.03 -14.31
CA GLN A 2 -31.62 28.66 -13.20
C GLN A 2 -30.88 27.34 -13.52
N LYS A 3 -29.54 27.39 -13.59
CA LYS A 3 -28.71 26.18 -13.51
C LYS A 3 -28.82 25.65 -12.08
N LYS A 4 -29.63 24.60 -11.92
CA LYS A 4 -29.77 23.84 -10.67
C LYS A 4 -28.42 23.17 -10.38
N PRO A 5 -27.71 23.51 -9.29
CA PRO A 5 -26.46 22.83 -8.98
C PRO A 5 -26.80 21.39 -8.56
N LEU A 6 -26.42 20.44 -9.42
CA LEU A 6 -26.48 19.01 -9.12
C LEU A 6 -25.59 18.77 -7.90
N ARG A 7 -26.18 18.11 -6.92
CA ARG A 7 -25.66 17.92 -5.56
C ARG A 7 -24.28 17.26 -5.60
N THR A 8 -23.25 18.06 -5.38
CA THR A 8 -21.93 17.60 -4.97
C THR A 8 -22.08 16.89 -3.63
N ARG A 9 -21.95 15.56 -3.60
CA ARG A 9 -21.84 14.77 -2.38
C ARG A 9 -20.39 14.46 -1.98
N VAL A 10 -19.42 15.07 -2.65
CA VAL A 10 -18.07 15.21 -2.10
C VAL A 10 -18.02 16.57 -1.43
N SER A 11 -17.95 16.58 -0.10
CA SER A 11 -17.92 17.81 0.67
C SER A 11 -16.74 18.66 0.19
N THR A 12 -16.92 19.97 0.03
CA THR A 12 -15.82 20.90 -0.32
C THR A 12 -14.62 20.74 0.64
N GLU A 13 -14.88 20.28 1.86
CA GLU A 13 -13.87 19.93 2.85
C GLU A 13 -13.03 18.70 2.47
N GLU A 14 -13.61 17.68 1.86
CA GLU A 14 -12.88 16.49 1.38
C GLU A 14 -11.93 16.90 0.25
N TYR A 15 -12.40 17.67 -0.73
CA TYR A 15 -11.54 18.20 -1.80
C TYR A 15 -10.35 19.02 -1.26
N ARG A 16 -10.58 19.84 -0.23
CA ARG A 16 -9.50 20.59 0.43
C ARG A 16 -8.57 19.68 1.22
N LEU A 17 -9.09 18.65 1.88
CA LEU A 17 -8.31 17.62 2.58
C LEU A 17 -7.38 16.91 1.59
N LEU A 18 -7.89 16.57 0.42
CA LEU A 18 -7.17 15.90 -0.65
C LEU A 18 -6.10 16.78 -1.27
N GLN A 19 -6.39 18.06 -1.45
CA GLN A 19 -5.41 19.03 -1.92
C GLN A 19 -4.27 19.20 -0.91
N ARG A 20 -4.58 19.26 0.40
CA ARG A 20 -3.56 19.26 1.47
C ARG A 20 -2.75 17.96 1.51
N LEU A 21 -3.42 16.81 1.38
CA LEU A 21 -2.75 15.51 1.32
C LEU A 21 -1.85 15.43 0.08
N ARG A 22 -2.25 15.99 -1.07
CA ARG A 22 -1.47 16.00 -2.32
C ARG A 22 -0.21 16.87 -2.23
N GLU A 23 -0.29 18.01 -1.55
CA GLU A 23 0.88 18.89 -1.33
C GLU A 23 1.96 18.22 -0.47
N HIS A 24 1.56 17.38 0.48
CA HIS A 24 2.49 16.51 1.18
C HIS A 24 2.79 15.29 0.32
N LYS A 25 3.86 15.36 -0.48
CA LYS A 25 4.53 14.14 -0.97
C LYS A 25 5.01 13.38 0.28
N PRO A 26 4.43 12.20 0.61
CA PRO A 26 5.02 11.40 1.67
C PRO A 26 6.46 11.11 1.23
N ALA A 27 7.42 11.38 2.11
CA ALA A 27 8.81 11.04 1.82
C ALA A 27 8.84 9.52 1.57
N GLN A 28 9.24 9.11 0.37
CA GLN A 28 9.37 7.68 0.02
C GLN A 28 10.36 6.94 0.95
N ASN A 29 11.16 7.69 1.71
CA ASN A 29 12.00 7.20 2.79
C ASN A 29 11.91 8.20 3.96
N PRO A 30 11.12 7.94 5.01
CA PRO A 30 11.19 8.76 6.22
C PRO A 30 12.62 8.70 6.79
N PRO A 31 13.18 9.82 7.24
CA PRO A 31 14.52 9.83 7.83
C PRO A 31 14.52 8.95 9.07
N LYS A 32 15.31 7.86 9.03
CA LYS A 32 15.49 6.99 10.20
C LYS A 32 16.09 7.81 11.34
N PRO A 33 15.59 7.68 12.58
CA PRO A 33 16.15 8.39 13.72
C PRO A 33 17.65 8.05 13.86
N PRO A 34 18.50 9.03 14.18
CA PRO A 34 19.94 8.82 14.29
C PRO A 34 20.23 7.79 15.38
N ALA A 35 20.97 6.74 15.03
CA ALA A 35 21.37 5.71 15.98
C ALA A 35 22.38 6.27 16.98
N THR A 36 22.14 6.05 18.28
CA THR A 36 23.14 6.38 19.30
C THR A 36 24.32 5.41 19.21
N LEU A 37 25.45 5.75 19.83
CA LEU A 37 26.61 4.85 19.86
C LEU A 37 26.24 3.49 20.47
N GLY A 38 25.44 3.47 21.53
CA GLY A 38 24.95 2.24 22.16
C GLY A 38 24.07 1.40 21.24
N ASP A 39 23.21 2.03 20.43
CA ASP A 39 22.39 1.33 19.44
C ASP A 39 23.27 0.66 18.38
N ARG A 40 24.29 1.39 17.87
CA ARG A 40 25.21 0.84 16.87
C ARG A 40 26.00 -0.35 17.40
N PHE A 41 26.48 -0.29 18.64
CA PHE A 41 27.15 -1.42 19.27
C PHE A 41 26.20 -2.60 19.46
N SER A 42 24.97 -2.35 19.90
CA SER A 42 23.97 -3.39 20.12
C SER A 42 23.59 -4.11 18.82
N ASP A 43 23.42 -3.35 17.73
CA ASP A 43 23.10 -3.91 16.41
C ASP A 43 24.25 -4.79 15.88
N ILE A 44 25.51 -4.33 15.99
CA ILE A 44 26.67 -5.11 15.56
C ILE A 44 26.77 -6.43 16.35
N VAL A 45 26.56 -6.37 17.66
CA VAL A 45 26.60 -7.55 18.52
C VAL A 45 25.44 -8.49 18.22
N ALA A 46 24.22 -7.97 18.02
CA ALA A 46 23.05 -8.77 17.67
C ALA A 46 23.22 -9.47 16.31
N ASP A 47 23.72 -8.76 15.29
CA ASP A 47 24.01 -9.33 13.96
C ASP A 47 25.09 -10.41 14.02
N THR A 48 26.11 -10.20 14.87
CA THR A 48 27.21 -11.15 15.03
C THR A 48 26.72 -12.41 15.76
N VAL A 49 26.02 -12.26 16.89
CA VAL A 49 25.54 -13.38 17.71
C VAL A 49 24.40 -14.14 17.03
N GLY A 50 23.56 -13.46 16.24
CA GLY A 50 22.48 -14.07 15.47
C GLY A 50 22.93 -14.81 14.20
N SER A 51 24.22 -14.75 13.85
CA SER A 51 24.73 -15.38 12.62
C SER A 51 25.03 -16.88 12.82
N TRP A 52 24.62 -17.69 11.83
CA TRP A 52 24.98 -19.12 11.77
C TRP A 52 26.50 -19.39 11.83
N ARG A 53 27.32 -18.46 11.32
CA ARG A 53 28.78 -18.57 11.35
C ARG A 53 29.33 -18.44 12.77
N PHE A 54 28.75 -17.57 13.58
CA PHE A 54 29.16 -17.37 14.98
C PHE A 54 28.88 -18.63 15.81
N ILE A 55 27.70 -19.24 15.63
CA ILE A 55 27.34 -20.49 16.31
C ILE A 55 28.38 -21.60 16.02
N LEU A 56 28.75 -21.78 14.75
CA LEU A 56 29.74 -22.81 14.37
C LEU A 56 31.13 -22.56 14.97
N ILE A 57 31.61 -21.32 14.93
CA ILE A 57 32.91 -20.95 15.51
C ILE A 57 32.89 -21.14 17.04
N GLN A 58 31.84 -20.67 17.71
CA GLN A 58 31.67 -20.82 19.16
C GLN A 58 31.63 -22.29 19.56
N SER A 59 30.85 -23.13 18.86
CA SER A 59 30.80 -24.57 19.11
C SER A 59 32.15 -25.25 18.89
N ALA A 60 32.89 -24.90 17.83
CA ALA A 60 34.23 -25.44 17.59
C ALA A 60 35.22 -25.04 18.69
N LEU A 61 35.16 -23.79 19.17
CA LEU A 61 35.99 -23.31 20.27
C LEU A 61 35.69 -24.07 21.57
N LEU A 62 34.41 -24.29 21.89
CA LEU A 62 34.01 -25.08 23.06
C LEU A 62 34.51 -26.53 22.97
N ILE A 63 34.35 -27.18 21.82
CA ILE A 63 34.86 -28.55 21.59
C ILE A 63 36.38 -28.60 21.74
N LEU A 64 37.10 -27.64 21.13
CA LEU A 64 38.55 -27.54 21.24
C LEU A 64 38.99 -27.34 22.70
N TRP A 65 38.30 -26.47 23.44
CA TRP A 65 38.56 -26.21 24.85
C TRP A 65 38.39 -27.47 25.71
N ILE A 66 37.32 -28.23 25.48
CA ILE A 66 37.06 -29.50 26.16
C ILE A 66 38.16 -30.51 25.83
N ILE A 67 38.52 -30.67 24.55
CA ILE A 67 39.58 -31.62 24.12
C ILE A 67 40.91 -31.26 24.77
N LEU A 68 41.31 -29.99 24.77
CA LEU A 68 42.56 -29.53 25.39
C LEU A 68 42.59 -29.76 26.91
N ASN A 69 41.47 -29.55 27.61
CA ASN A 69 41.38 -29.81 29.05
C ASN A 69 41.38 -31.32 29.37
N VAL A 70 40.68 -32.14 28.60
CA VAL A 70 40.58 -33.59 28.83
C VAL A 70 41.88 -34.32 28.47
N THR A 71 42.59 -33.88 27.44
CA THR A 71 43.88 -34.48 27.03
C THR A 71 45.06 -34.10 27.94
N ALA A 72 44.79 -33.37 29.03
CA ALA A 72 45.74 -33.06 30.12
C ALA A 72 47.06 -32.42 29.66
N TYR A 73 47.07 -31.77 28.49
CA TYR A 73 48.28 -31.16 27.91
C TYR A 73 48.75 -29.92 28.69
N ILE A 74 47.85 -29.32 29.48
CA ILE A 74 48.11 -28.20 30.39
C ILE A 74 47.47 -28.59 31.73
N LYS A 75 48.28 -28.70 32.79
CA LYS A 75 47.89 -28.92 34.20
C LYS A 75 46.39 -28.62 34.47
N HIS A 76 45.58 -29.65 34.76
CA HIS A 76 44.18 -29.64 35.26
C HIS A 76 43.62 -28.28 35.72
N TRP A 77 43.43 -27.33 34.81
CA TRP A 77 43.03 -25.96 35.18
C TRP A 77 41.52 -25.89 35.38
N ASP A 78 40.76 -26.75 34.69
CA ASP A 78 39.31 -26.89 34.83
C ASP A 78 38.91 -28.38 34.83
N SER A 79 39.14 -29.06 35.97
CA SER A 79 38.70 -30.45 36.18
C SER A 79 37.17 -30.56 36.16
N TYR A 80 36.65 -31.73 35.78
CA TYR A 80 35.21 -32.04 35.80
C TYR A 80 34.59 -31.59 37.15
N PRO A 81 33.61 -30.66 37.18
CA PRO A 81 32.59 -30.37 36.17
C PRO A 81 32.73 -29.01 35.43
N PHE A 82 33.92 -28.62 34.97
CA PHE A 82 34.18 -27.41 34.14
C PHE A 82 33.55 -26.11 34.68
N ILE A 83 33.89 -25.74 35.92
CA ILE A 83 33.26 -24.63 36.63
C ILE A 83 33.53 -23.28 35.95
N LEU A 84 34.73 -23.10 35.37
CA LEU A 84 35.11 -21.84 34.73
C LEU A 84 34.38 -21.66 33.40
N LEU A 85 34.27 -22.74 32.62
CA LEU A 85 33.50 -22.73 31.38
C LEU A 85 32.02 -22.40 31.64
N ASN A 86 31.44 -23.02 32.67
CA ASN A 86 30.05 -22.79 33.05
C ASN A 86 29.82 -21.34 33.49
N LEU A 87 30.72 -20.80 34.32
CA LEU A 87 30.67 -19.40 34.75
C LEU A 87 30.77 -18.43 33.57
N MET A 88 31.71 -18.68 32.66
CA MET A 88 31.91 -17.86 31.46
C MET A 88 30.68 -17.87 30.55
N LEU A 89 30.11 -19.05 30.28
CA LEU A 89 28.90 -19.17 29.46
C LEU A 89 27.69 -18.49 30.11
N SER A 90 27.54 -18.62 31.42
CA SER A 90 26.47 -17.96 32.18
C SER A 90 26.59 -16.44 32.09
N PHE A 91 27.80 -15.90 32.25
CA PHE A 91 28.06 -14.46 32.09
C PHE A 91 27.81 -14.00 30.64
N GLN A 92 28.29 -14.76 29.66
CA GLN A 92 28.06 -14.47 28.24
C GLN A 92 26.57 -14.38 27.93
N ALA A 93 25.77 -15.35 28.37
CA ALA A 93 24.32 -15.36 28.17
C ALA A 93 23.63 -14.16 28.87
N ALA A 94 24.04 -13.86 30.10
CA ALA A 94 23.47 -12.76 30.88
C ALA A 94 23.67 -11.38 30.23
N TYR A 95 24.81 -11.14 29.57
CA TYR A 95 25.05 -9.89 28.83
C TYR A 95 24.45 -9.90 27.43
N THR A 96 24.39 -11.06 26.80
CA THR A 96 23.86 -11.20 25.43
C THR A 96 22.36 -10.92 25.38
N ALA A 97 21.59 -11.43 26.35
CA ALA A 97 20.13 -11.30 26.32
C ALA A 97 19.62 -9.84 26.33
N PRO A 98 20.11 -8.93 27.20
CA PRO A 98 19.71 -7.52 27.17
C PRO A 98 20.14 -6.79 25.90
N ILE A 99 21.34 -7.08 25.37
CA ILE A 99 21.84 -6.46 24.14
C ILE A 99 20.97 -6.85 22.94
N ILE A 100 20.65 -8.14 22.82
CA ILE A 100 19.73 -8.63 21.80
C ILE A 100 18.36 -7.98 21.96
N MET A 101 17.83 -7.91 23.19
CA MET A 101 16.53 -7.28 23.46
C MET A 101 16.52 -5.79 23.12
N MET A 102 17.60 -5.05 23.36
CA MET A 102 17.73 -3.65 22.99
C MET A 102 17.72 -3.46 21.47
N SER A 103 18.51 -4.25 20.73
CA SER A 103 18.51 -4.22 19.26
C SER A 103 17.15 -4.62 18.69
N GLN A 104 16.51 -5.65 19.23
CA GLN A 104 15.16 -6.06 18.84
C GLN A 104 14.10 -4.98 19.11
N ASN A 105 14.10 -4.35 20.29
CA ASN A 105 13.14 -3.30 20.64
C ASN A 105 13.30 -2.08 19.72
N ARG A 106 14.54 -1.75 19.36
CA ARG A 106 14.84 -0.70 18.38
C ARG A 106 14.34 -1.07 16.98
N GLN A 107 14.63 -2.28 16.50
CA GLN A 107 14.16 -2.74 15.20
C GLN A 107 12.63 -2.75 15.13
N ALA A 108 11.95 -3.27 16.16
CA ALA A 108 10.49 -3.25 16.25
C ALA A 108 9.91 -1.82 16.26
N THR A 109 10.62 -0.85 16.83
CA THR A 109 10.21 0.56 16.79
C THR A 109 10.30 1.13 15.38
N ILE A 110 11.39 0.82 14.66
CA ILE A 110 11.58 1.21 13.25
C ILE A 110 10.49 0.56 12.38
N ASP A 111 10.31 -0.75 12.49
CA ASP A 111 9.30 -1.49 11.71
C ASP A 111 7.88 -0.96 11.97
N ARG A 112 7.57 -0.57 13.22
CA ARG A 112 6.28 0.05 13.57
C ARG A 112 6.12 1.44 12.97
N GLN A 113 7.20 2.23 12.87
CA GLN A 113 7.15 3.53 12.21
C GLN A 113 6.93 3.36 10.71
N ASP A 114 7.70 2.48 10.07
CA ASP A 114 7.57 2.19 8.64
C ASP A 114 6.16 1.68 8.30
N ALA A 115 5.61 0.75 9.10
CA ALA A 115 4.23 0.28 8.93
C ALA A 115 3.16 1.37 9.07
N LYS A 116 3.38 2.38 9.95
CA LYS A 116 2.48 3.53 10.07
C LYS A 116 2.53 4.40 8.83
N TYR A 117 3.72 4.67 8.31
CA TYR A 117 3.88 5.45 7.08
C TYR A 117 3.25 4.74 5.88
N ASP A 118 3.50 3.44 5.73
CA ASP A 118 2.88 2.64 4.66
C ASP A 118 1.35 2.66 4.75
N TYR A 119 0.80 2.57 5.96
CA TYR A 119 -0.63 2.69 6.19
C TYR A 119 -1.18 4.06 5.75
N GLU A 120 -0.51 5.16 6.09
CA GLU A 120 -0.93 6.51 5.69
C GLU A 120 -0.86 6.71 4.17
N VAL A 121 0.18 6.20 3.51
CA VAL A 121 0.33 6.22 2.05
C VAL A 121 -0.78 5.43 1.38
N ASN A 122 -1.06 4.21 1.84
CA ASN A 122 -2.10 3.37 1.28
C ASN A 122 -3.49 3.99 1.44
N LYS A 123 -3.79 4.55 2.62
CA LYS A 123 -5.06 5.25 2.85
C LYS A 123 -5.22 6.45 1.92
N LYS A 124 -4.16 7.22 1.69
CA LYS A 124 -4.18 8.34 0.75
C LYS A 124 -4.41 7.86 -0.69
N ALA A 125 -3.77 6.76 -1.10
CA ALA A 125 -3.97 6.17 -2.42
C ALA A 125 -5.41 5.66 -2.62
N GLU A 126 -5.99 5.02 -1.60
CA GLU A 126 -7.38 4.57 -1.61
C GLU A 126 -8.35 5.73 -1.84
N LEU A 127 -8.18 6.83 -1.09
CA LEU A 127 -8.98 8.05 -1.28
C LEU A 127 -8.80 8.66 -2.68
N GLU A 128 -7.56 8.71 -3.20
CA GLU A 128 -7.31 9.22 -4.55
C GLU A 128 -8.01 8.38 -5.63
N ILE A 129 -8.04 7.06 -5.47
CA ILE A 129 -8.76 6.14 -6.36
C ILE A 129 -10.27 6.37 -6.27
N GLU A 130 -10.83 6.51 -5.07
CA GLU A 130 -12.27 6.74 -4.86
C GLU A 130 -12.73 8.01 -5.59
N LEU A 131 -11.98 9.11 -5.50
CA LEU A 131 -12.33 10.36 -6.17
C LEU A 131 -12.20 10.29 -7.68
N LEU A 132 -11.18 9.58 -8.18
CA LEU A 132 -11.04 9.35 -9.61
C LEU A 132 -12.24 8.55 -10.13
N HIS A 133 -12.71 7.58 -9.34
CA HIS A 133 -13.90 6.79 -9.65
C HIS A 133 -15.16 7.66 -9.68
N ASP A 134 -15.35 8.52 -8.68
CA ASP A 134 -16.48 9.46 -8.63
C ASP A 134 -16.46 10.43 -9.80
N LYS A 135 -15.30 11.01 -10.11
CA LYS A 135 -15.15 11.93 -11.25
C LYS A 135 -15.44 11.23 -12.57
N MET A 136 -15.00 9.98 -12.73
CA MET A 136 -15.30 9.16 -13.91
C MET A 136 -16.81 8.87 -14.03
N ASN A 137 -17.47 8.57 -12.91
CA ASN A 137 -18.92 8.33 -12.90
C ASN A 137 -19.70 9.59 -13.28
N LEU A 138 -19.31 10.76 -12.77
CA LEU A 138 -19.93 12.04 -13.16
C LEU A 138 -19.80 12.31 -14.67
N LEU A 139 -18.60 12.14 -15.23
CA LEU A 139 -18.39 12.31 -16.67
C LEU A 139 -19.23 11.32 -17.49
N ARG A 140 -19.32 10.07 -17.03
CA ARG A 140 -20.15 9.03 -17.66
C ARG A 140 -21.64 9.40 -17.63
N GLU A 141 -22.14 9.95 -16.52
CA GLU A 141 -23.54 10.38 -16.42
C GLU A 141 -23.85 11.51 -17.43
N ASP A 142 -22.97 12.51 -17.53
CA ASP A 142 -23.12 13.60 -18.51
C ASP A 142 -23.11 13.07 -19.96
N GLU A 143 -22.18 12.17 -20.29
CA GLU A 143 -22.11 11.50 -21.59
C GLU A 143 -23.37 10.69 -21.90
N ILE A 144 -23.91 9.95 -20.93
CA ILE A 144 -25.15 9.18 -21.10
C ILE A 144 -26.34 10.12 -21.39
N VAL A 145 -26.44 11.25 -20.68
CA VAL A 145 -27.50 12.23 -20.92
C VAL A 145 -27.38 12.85 -22.32
N GLU A 146 -26.15 13.14 -22.78
CA GLU A 146 -25.88 13.63 -24.13
C GLU A 146 -26.33 12.61 -25.19
N ILE A 147 -25.95 11.34 -25.02
CA ILE A 147 -26.34 10.24 -25.92
C ILE A 147 -27.86 10.09 -25.95
N MET A 148 -28.54 10.14 -24.80
CA MET A 148 -30.01 10.08 -24.76
C MET A 148 -30.67 11.23 -25.51
N ARG A 149 -30.12 12.45 -25.43
CA ARG A 149 -30.64 13.60 -26.19
C ARG A 149 -30.48 13.39 -27.69
N LEU A 150 -29.30 12.94 -28.12
CA LEU A 150 -29.03 12.63 -29.52
C LEU A 150 -29.95 11.53 -30.04
N LEU A 151 -30.19 10.49 -29.24
CA LEU A 151 -31.10 9.39 -29.59
C LEU A 151 -32.54 9.88 -29.75
N LYS A 152 -33.03 10.72 -28.82
CA LYS A 152 -34.37 11.29 -28.89
C LYS A 152 -34.55 12.19 -30.14
N ALA A 153 -33.55 13.02 -30.43
CA ALA A 153 -33.57 13.86 -31.63
C ALA A 153 -33.62 13.03 -32.92
N HIS A 154 -32.87 11.92 -32.99
CA HIS A 154 -32.95 10.98 -34.12
C HIS A 154 -34.34 10.34 -34.23
N GLN A 155 -34.96 9.96 -33.10
CA GLN A 155 -36.28 9.37 -33.10
C GLN A 155 -37.36 10.35 -33.59
N GLU A 156 -37.29 11.61 -33.20
CA GLU A 156 -38.17 12.68 -33.70
C GLU A 156 -37.99 12.91 -35.21
N GLN A 157 -36.75 12.86 -35.71
CA GLN A 157 -36.49 12.93 -37.16
C GLN A 157 -37.09 11.75 -37.92
N LEU A 158 -36.98 10.53 -37.39
CA LEU A 158 -37.57 9.35 -38.01
C LEU A 158 -39.10 9.45 -38.07
N GLN A 159 -39.75 9.90 -36.99
CA GLN A 159 -41.20 10.12 -36.98
C GLN A 159 -41.65 11.19 -37.98
N LEU A 160 -40.87 12.27 -38.13
CA LEU A 160 -41.16 13.30 -39.12
C LEU A 160 -41.04 12.75 -40.55
N ILE A 161 -40.02 11.93 -40.82
CA ILE A 161 -39.84 11.28 -42.12
C ILE A 161 -40.99 10.31 -42.40
N GLU A 162 -41.34 9.45 -41.44
CA GLU A 162 -42.49 8.54 -41.56
C GLU A 162 -43.80 9.30 -41.79
N GLY A 163 -44.02 10.40 -41.08
CA GLY A 163 -45.19 11.27 -41.27
C GLY A 163 -45.25 11.87 -42.67
N LYS A 164 -44.14 12.43 -43.17
CA LYS A 164 -44.05 12.95 -44.54
C LYS A 164 -44.27 11.87 -45.60
N LEU A 165 -43.74 10.66 -45.38
CA LEU A 165 -43.97 9.53 -46.29
C LEU A 165 -45.45 9.13 -46.33
N SER A 166 -46.11 9.08 -45.18
CA SER A 166 -47.56 8.83 -45.08
C SER A 166 -48.37 9.90 -45.82
N GLU A 167 -48.06 11.19 -45.60
CA GLU A 167 -48.72 12.32 -46.24
C GLU A 167 -48.55 12.30 -47.76
N ILE A 168 -47.31 12.07 -48.26
CA ILE A 168 -47.04 11.90 -49.69
C ILE A 168 -47.82 10.72 -50.26
N SER A 169 -47.86 9.59 -49.56
CA SER A 169 -48.60 8.41 -50.02
C SER A 169 -50.11 8.70 -50.15
N ALA A 170 -50.69 9.41 -49.19
CA ALA A 170 -52.09 9.81 -49.21
C ALA A 170 -52.37 10.76 -50.38
N GLN A 171 -51.45 11.69 -50.65
CA GLN A 171 -51.57 12.66 -51.74
C GLN A 171 -51.44 11.99 -53.12
N ILE A 172 -50.59 10.97 -53.27
CA ILE A 172 -50.49 10.17 -54.49
C ILE A 172 -51.78 9.37 -54.74
N ILE A 173 -52.35 8.79 -53.68
CA ILE A 173 -53.61 8.04 -53.75
C ILE A 173 -54.75 8.98 -54.17
N ASP A 174 -54.88 10.14 -53.52
CA ASP A 174 -55.92 11.15 -53.83
C ASP A 174 -55.80 11.68 -55.27
N ASN A 175 -54.58 12.02 -55.71
CA ASN A 175 -54.34 12.48 -57.07
C ASN A 175 -54.62 11.39 -58.12
N SER A 176 -54.46 10.11 -57.78
CA SER A 176 -54.81 8.99 -58.68
C SER A 176 -56.32 8.81 -58.84
N TYR A 177 -57.12 9.05 -57.79
CA TYR A 177 -58.59 9.03 -57.89
C TYR A 177 -59.14 10.20 -58.71
N HIS A 178 -58.48 11.35 -58.66
CA HIS A 178 -58.82 12.49 -59.50
C HIS A 178 -58.52 12.25 -60.99
N LEU A 179 -57.49 11.49 -61.34
CA LEU A 179 -57.15 11.16 -62.75
C LEU A 179 -58.04 10.09 -63.38
N LEU A 180 -58.77 9.29 -62.58
CA LEU A 180 -59.70 8.25 -63.05
C LEU A 180 -61.17 8.71 -63.10
N SER A 181 -61.47 9.94 -62.68
CA SER A 181 -62.84 10.51 -62.64
C SER A 181 -63.12 11.56 -63.72
N ILE A 182 -62.23 11.70 -64.71
CA ILE A 182 -62.38 12.47 -65.95
C ILE A 182 -62.56 11.49 -67.11
#